data_AF-A0A1C5RSY9-F1
#
_entry.id   AF-A0A1C5RSY9-F1
#
_cell.length_a   1.000
_cell.length_b   1.000
_cell.length_c   1.000
_cell.angle_alpha   90.00
_cell.angle_beta   90.00
_cell.angle_gamma   90.00
#
_symmetry.space_group_name_H-M   'P 1'
#
loop_
_entity.id
_entity.type
_entity.pdbx_description
1 polymer ?
#
loop_
_entity_poly.entity_id
_entity_poly.type
_entity_poly.pdbx_seq_one_letter_code
_entity_poly.pdbx_strand_id
1 'polypeptide(L)'
;MNLNILEKDLKRLRVSVGLTRAKMAERLGISKKVYTYYENERSVMPIPVIWRVNQLFGDFLPALEKKQAEILCAPGLKAAR
;
A
#
# COMPACT_ATOMS: atom_id res chain seq x y z
N MET A 1 12.15 2.42 -9.27
CA MET A 1 10.72 2.08 -9.36
C MET A 1 10.03 2.64 -8.13
N ASN A 2 9.10 3.60 -8.29
CA ASN A 2 8.27 4.12 -7.20
C ASN A 2 6.96 3.34 -7.16
N LEU A 3 6.81 2.48 -6.15
CA LEU A 3 5.57 1.76 -5.86
C LEU A 3 4.67 2.69 -5.02
N ASN A 4 3.82 3.47 -5.68
CA ASN A 4 2.84 4.33 -5.00
C ASN A 4 1.69 3.46 -4.46
N ILE A 5 1.90 2.85 -3.30
CA ILE A 5 0.83 2.25 -2.51
C ILE A 5 0.01 3.39 -1.93
N LEU A 6 -1.25 3.51 -2.34
CA LEU A 6 -2.14 4.58 -1.91
C LEU A 6 -2.67 4.29 -0.50
N GLU A 7 -2.95 5.34 0.30
CA GLU A 7 -3.50 5.25 1.67
C GLU A 7 -4.67 4.28 1.76
N LYS A 8 -5.53 4.36 0.74
CA LYS A 8 -6.79 3.63 0.68
C LYS A 8 -6.55 2.13 0.70
N ASP A 9 -5.44 1.63 0.18
CA ASP A 9 -5.17 0.20 0.07
C ASP A 9 -4.64 -0.38 1.40
N LEU A 10 -3.80 0.38 2.12
CA LEU A 10 -3.34 0.02 3.47
C LEU A 10 -4.46 0.03 4.51
N LYS A 11 -5.27 1.09 4.51
CA LYS A 11 -6.39 1.22 5.43
C LYS A 11 -7.46 0.15 5.16
N ARG A 12 -7.76 -0.12 3.88
CA ARG A 12 -8.69 -1.19 3.49
C ARG A 12 -8.20 -2.55 3.95
N LEU A 13 -6.96 -2.90 3.64
CA LEU A 13 -6.36 -4.16 4.09
C LEU A 13 -6.46 -4.30 5.60
N ARG A 14 -6.05 -3.28 6.36
CA ARG A 14 -6.08 -3.33 7.82
C ARG A 14 -7.50 -3.54 8.37
N VAL A 15 -8.48 -2.82 7.82
CA VAL A 15 -9.88 -2.94 8.26
C VAL A 15 -10.46 -4.29 7.86
N SER A 16 -10.14 -4.83 6.67
CA SER A 16 -10.64 -6.14 6.23
C SER A 16 -10.15 -7.28 7.09
N VAL A 17 -8.95 -7.16 7.68
CA VAL A 17 -8.41 -8.13 8.65
C VAL A 17 -8.73 -7.77 10.11
N GLY A 18 -9.58 -6.76 10.36
CA GLY A 18 -10.05 -6.40 11.70
C GLY A 18 -8.98 -5.85 12.65
N LEU A 19 -7.86 -5.32 12.13
CA LEU A 19 -6.74 -4.89 12.96
C LEU A 19 -6.81 -3.40 13.32
N THR A 20 -6.36 -3.07 14.52
CA THR A 20 -6.06 -1.67 14.87
C THR A 20 -4.74 -1.23 14.23
N ARG A 21 -4.53 0.10 14.09
CA ARG A 21 -3.25 0.64 13.59
C ARG A 21 -2.05 0.16 14.40
N ALA A 22 -2.22 0.05 15.72
CA ALA A 22 -1.18 -0.45 16.62
C ALA A 22 -0.85 -1.92 16.33
N LYS A 23 -1.88 -2.78 16.20
CA LYS A 23 -1.66 -4.20 15.94
C LYS A 23 -1.07 -4.46 14.55
N MET A 24 -1.47 -3.68 13.56
CA MET A 24 -0.90 -3.74 12.23
C MET A 24 0.58 -3.32 12.22
N ALA A 25 0.91 -2.22 12.90
CA ALA A 25 2.29 -1.75 13.03
C ALA A 25 3.19 -2.78 13.75
N GLU A 26 2.66 -3.40 14.81
CA GLU A 26 3.33 -4.48 15.54
C GLU A 26 3.67 -5.66 14.62
N ARG A 27 2.69 -6.15 13.82
CA ARG A 27 2.92 -7.23 12.85
C ARG A 27 3.96 -6.86 11.80
N LEU A 28 4.01 -5.58 11.41
CA LEU A 28 4.98 -5.07 10.44
C LEU A 28 6.35 -4.74 11.05
N GLY A 29 6.52 -4.84 12.37
CA GLY A 29 7.77 -4.48 13.05
C GLY A 29 8.13 -3.00 12.90
N ILE A 30 7.13 -2.11 12.96
CA ILE A 30 7.31 -0.65 12.89
C ILE A 30 6.50 0.04 13.99
N SER A 31 6.76 1.32 14.23
CA SER A 31 5.97 2.07 15.21
C SER A 31 4.56 2.39 14.68
N LYS A 32 3.58 2.46 15.58
CA LYS A 32 2.21 2.92 15.25
C LYS A 32 2.22 4.26 14.51
N LYS A 33 3.08 5.20 14.93
CA LYS A 33 3.21 6.53 14.34
C LYS A 33 3.64 6.44 12.87
N VAL A 34 4.67 5.64 12.59
CA VAL A 34 5.17 5.40 11.23
C VAL A 34 4.08 4.76 10.37
N TYR A 35 3.39 3.74 10.87
CA TYR A 35 2.26 3.15 10.15
C TYR A 35 1.14 4.16 9.86
N THR A 36 0.82 5.02 10.83
CA THR A 36 -0.19 6.09 10.66
C THR A 36 0.24 7.10 9.59
N TYR A 37 1.53 7.37 9.44
CA TYR A 37 2.03 8.24 8.37
C TYR A 37 1.86 7.61 6.99
N TYR A 38 2.12 6.31 6.86
CA TYR A 38 1.88 5.58 5.61
C TYR A 38 0.39 5.57 5.26
N GLU A 39 -0.47 5.28 6.24
CA GLU A 39 -1.93 5.30 6.04
C GLU A 39 -2.49 6.69 5.73
N ASN A 40 -1.81 7.80 6.02
CA ASN A 40 -2.31 9.15 5.76
C ASN A 40 -1.50 9.85 4.65
N GLU A 41 -0.71 9.10 3.87
CA GLU A 41 0.17 9.60 2.79
C GLU A 41 1.16 10.69 3.24
N ARG A 42 1.46 10.77 4.54
CA ARG A 42 2.48 11.69 5.08
C ARG A 42 3.90 11.21 4.85
N SER A 43 4.06 9.95 4.44
CA SER A 43 5.34 9.35 4.07
C SER A 43 5.13 8.20 3.11
N VAL A 44 6.11 7.99 2.22
CA VAL A 44 6.13 6.84 1.32
C VAL A 44 6.62 5.62 2.09
N MET A 45 5.92 4.51 1.93
CA MET A 45 6.35 3.25 2.54
C MET A 45 7.62 2.73 1.84
N PRO A 46 8.71 2.45 2.57
CA PRO A 46 9.93 1.93 1.98
C PRO A 46 9.76 0.45 1.60
N ILE A 47 10.48 0.01 0.56
CA ILE A 47 10.40 -1.34 -0.02
C ILE A 47 10.42 -2.48 1.03
N PRO A 48 11.27 -2.46 2.08
CA PRO A 48 11.27 -3.53 3.09
C PRO A 48 9.95 -3.66 3.84
N VAL A 49 9.24 -2.56 4.08
CA VAL A 49 7.94 -2.59 4.75
C VAL A 49 6.86 -3.12 3.80
N ILE A 50 6.90 -2.72 2.53
CA ILE A 50 6.02 -3.25 1.48
C ILE A 50 6.15 -4.77 1.40
N TRP A 51 7.39 -5.27 1.41
CA TRP A 51 7.66 -6.69 1.36
C TRP A 51 7.08 -7.44 2.57
N ARG A 52 7.19 -6.88 3.79
CA ARG A 52 6.56 -7.45 4.99
C ARG A 52 5.04 -7.47 4.90
N VAL A 53 4.41 -6.42 4.36
CA VAL A 53 2.96 -6.43 4.10
C VAL A 53 2.61 -7.60 3.18
N ASN A 54 3.38 -7.81 2.10
CA ASN A 54 3.13 -8.91 1.19
C ASN A 54 3.30 -10.28 1.85
N GLN A 55 4.36 -10.47 2.64
CA GLN A 55 4.60 -11.72 3.38
C GLN A 55 3.47 -12.08 4.35
N LEU A 56 2.88 -11.07 4.99
CA LEU A 56 1.83 -11.28 6.00
C LEU A 56 0.45 -11.52 5.39
N PHE A 57 0.19 -10.98 4.20
CA PHE A 57 -1.17 -10.91 3.64
C PHE A 57 -1.33 -11.54 2.24
N GLY A 58 -0.25 -12.02 1.61
CA GLY A 58 -0.26 -12.83 0.38
C GLY A 58 -0.67 -12.11 -0.91
N ASP A 59 -1.61 -11.15 -0.83
CA ASP A 59 -2.34 -10.59 -1.97
C ASP A 59 -2.15 -9.08 -2.14
N PHE A 60 -1.19 -8.48 -1.42
CA PHE A 60 -1.01 -7.04 -1.43
C PHE A 60 -0.41 -6.54 -2.76
N LEU A 61 0.53 -7.27 -3.37
CA LEU A 61 1.12 -6.90 -4.67
C LEU A 61 0.27 -7.25 -5.91
N PRO A 62 -0.36 -8.45 -6.02
CA PRO A 62 -1.11 -8.81 -7.22
C PRO A 62 -2.27 -7.85 -7.54
N ALA A 63 -2.93 -7.30 -6.51
CA ALA A 63 -3.97 -6.28 -6.68
C ALA A 63 -3.41 -4.92 -7.16
N LEU A 64 -2.16 -4.59 -6.82
CA LEU A 64 -1.48 -3.37 -7.25
C LEU A 64 -0.97 -3.48 -8.68
N GLU A 65 -0.43 -4.65 -9.06
CA GLU A 65 0.05 -4.92 -10.42
C GLU A 65 -1.09 -4.91 -11.44
N LYS A 66 -2.26 -5.49 -11.11
CA LYS A 66 -3.46 -5.42 -11.97
C LYS A 66 -3.91 -3.98 -12.21
N LYS A 67 -3.99 -3.17 -11.15
CA LYS A 67 -4.42 -1.77 -11.23
C LYS A 67 -3.42 -0.90 -11.98
N GLN A 68 -2.13 -1.17 -11.84
CA GLN A 68 -1.07 -0.51 -12.60
C GLN A 68 -1.12 -0.89 -14.08
N ALA A 69 -1.34 -2.18 -14.39
CA ALA A 69 -1.56 -2.65 -15.75
C ALA A 69 -2.83 -2.04 -16.37
N GLU A 70 -3.93 -1.90 -15.62
CA GLU A 70 -5.15 -1.22 -16.07
C GLU A 70 -4.91 0.26 -16.39
N ILE A 71 -4.15 0.99 -15.56
CA ILE A 71 -3.80 2.40 -15.81
C ILE A 71 -2.88 2.54 -17.03
N LEU A 72 -1.89 1.67 -17.19
CA LEU A 72 -0.96 1.68 -18.33
C LEU A 72 -1.62 1.20 -19.63
N CYS A 73 -2.60 0.29 -19.55
CA CYS A 73 -3.29 -0.29 -20.70
C CYS A 73 -4.60 0.44 -21.05
N ALA A 74 -5.05 1.40 -20.23
CA ALA A 74 -6.19 2.25 -20.55
C ALA A 74 -5.86 3.22 -21.71
N PRO A 75 -6.59 3.17 -22.84
CA PRO A 75 -6.39 4.13 -23.92
C PRO A 75 -6.94 5.49 -23.50
N GLY A 76 -6.08 6.42 -23.04
CA GLY A 76 -6.61 7.74 -22.63
C GLY A 76 -5.67 8.81 -22.10
N LEU A 77 -4.41 8.56 -21.78
CA LEU A 77 -3.47 9.65 -21.47
C LEU A 77 -2.89 10.21 -22.77
N LYS A 78 -3.75 10.89 -23.54
CA LYS A 78 -3.26 11.78 -24.60
C LYS A 78 -2.35 12.81 -23.95
N ALA A 79 -1.09 12.83 -24.39
CA ALA A 79 -0.15 13.89 -24.09
C ALA A 79 -0.83 15.24 -24.36
N ALA A 80 -1.09 15.99 -23.29
CA ALA A 80 -1.43 17.39 -23.40
C ALA A 80 -0.15 18.13 -23.84
N ARG A 81 -0.30 18.85 -24.95
CA ARG A 81 0.72 19.54 -25.73
C ARG A 81 1.28 20.76 -25.01
#